data_AF-A0A2S8J0Q1-F1
#
_entry.id   AF-A0A2S8J0Q1-F1
#
_cell.length_a   1.000
_cell.length_b   1.000
_cell.length_c   1.000
_cell.angle_alpha   90.00
_cell.angle_beta   90.00
_cell.angle_gamma   90.00
#
_symmetry.space_group_name_H-M   'P 1'
#
loop_
_entity.id
_entity.type
_entity.pdbx_description
1 polymer ?
#
loop_
_entity_poly.entity_id
_entity_poly.type
_entity_poly.pdbx_seq_one_letter_code
_entity_poly.pdbx_strand_id
1 'polypeptide(L)' 'GVDAVIERIRTIHALCRDAGRDTEELRLAVALREVDPSDVDALADAGVDELVLVESPPGDPGEAADWVASLARRWMPAVG' A
#
# COMPACT_ATOMS: atom_id res chain seq x y z
N GLY A 1 -8.79 -5.60 -3.41
CA GLY A 1 -7.60 -5.81 -4.26
C GLY A 1 -7.23 -4.53 -4.97
N VAL A 2 -6.17 -4.58 -5.78
CA VAL A 2 -5.57 -3.42 -6.46
C VAL A 2 -6.59 -2.64 -7.31
N ASP A 3 -7.44 -3.32 -8.09
CA ASP A 3 -8.43 -2.65 -8.95
C ASP A 3 -9.38 -1.71 -8.19
N ALA A 4 -9.82 -2.14 -6.99
CA ALA A 4 -10.69 -1.33 -6.14
C ALA A 4 -9.97 -0.10 -5.56
N VAL A 5 -8.65 -0.21 -5.32
CA VAL A 5 -7.82 0.95 -4.94
C VAL A 5 -7.75 1.93 -6.09
N ILE A 6 -7.45 1.44 -7.30
CA ILE A 6 -7.36 2.28 -8.50
C ILE A 6 -8.69 3.02 -8.74
N GLU A 7 -9.82 2.33 -8.64
CA GLU A 7 -11.14 2.96 -8.74
C GLU A 7 -11.31 4.08 -7.70
N ARG A 8 -10.97 3.80 -6.43
CA ARG A 8 -11.08 4.77 -5.34
C ARG A 8 -10.21 6.00 -5.57
N ILE A 9 -8.98 5.82 -6.06
CA ILE A 9 -8.06 6.94 -6.33
C ILE A 9 -8.60 7.80 -7.47
N ARG A 10 -9.14 7.20 -8.54
CA ARG A 10 -9.82 7.98 -9.60
C ARG A 10 -10.96 8.82 -9.05
N THR A 11 -11.76 8.28 -8.13
CA THR A 11 -12.81 9.05 -7.46
C THR A 11 -12.24 10.20 -6.63
N ILE A 12 -11.18 9.98 -5.85
CA ILE A 12 -10.53 11.03 -5.05
C ILE A 12 -9.99 12.15 -5.95
N HIS A 13 -9.32 11.80 -7.05
CA HIS A 13 -8.79 12.78 -8.01
C HIS A 13 -9.90 13.60 -8.68
N ALA A 14 -11.04 12.99 -9.00
CA ALA A 14 -12.20 13.72 -9.50
C ALA A 14 -12.72 14.73 -8.47
N LEU A 15 -12.87 14.32 -7.21
CA LEU A 15 -13.32 15.18 -6.12
C LEU A 15 -12.36 16.35 -5.85
N CYS A 16 -11.04 16.12 -5.93
CA CYS A 16 -10.06 17.20 -5.81
C CYS A 16 -10.21 18.22 -6.94
N ARG A 17 -10.35 17.76 -8.18
CA ARG A 17 -10.55 18.63 -9.34
C ARG A 17 -11.79 19.49 -9.20
N ASP A 18 -12.90 18.88 -8.80
CA ASP A 18 -14.19 19.57 -8.59
C ASP A 18 -14.09 20.61 -7.47
N ALA A 19 -13.25 20.37 -6.47
CA ALA A 19 -12.97 21.30 -5.37
C ALA A 19 -11.87 22.33 -5.69
N GLY A 20 -11.27 22.31 -6.89
CA GLY A 20 -10.14 23.17 -7.26
C GLY A 20 -8.87 22.91 -6.45
N ARG A 21 -8.71 21.69 -5.93
CA ARG A 21 -7.55 21.26 -5.14
C ARG A 21 -6.55 20.52 -6.03
N ASP A 22 -5.27 20.76 -5.76
CA ASP A 22 -4.20 19.98 -6.36
C ASP A 22 -4.18 18.56 -5.79
N THR A 23 -4.07 17.57 -6.66
CA THR A 23 -3.92 16.17 -6.27
C THR A 23 -2.51 15.86 -5.75
N GLU A 24 -1.50 16.62 -6.15
CA GLU A 24 -0.11 16.44 -5.68
C GLU A 24 0.07 16.81 -4.21
N GLU A 25 -0.87 17.57 -3.63
CA GLU A 25 -0.89 17.88 -2.20
C GLU A 25 -1.42 16.73 -1.33
N LEU A 26 -1.97 15.67 -1.94
CA LEU A 26 -2.46 14.50 -1.21
C LEU A 26 -1.34 13.48 -0.99
N ARG A 27 -1.37 12.86 0.18
CA ARG A 27 -0.63 11.62 0.46
C ARG A 27 -1.62 10.48 0.65
N LEU A 28 -1.49 9.43 -0.16
CA LEU A 28 -2.38 8.28 -0.17
C LEU A 28 -1.68 7.06 0.40
N ALA A 29 -2.18 6.59 1.55
CA ALA A 29 -1.77 5.33 2.16
C ALA A 29 -2.88 4.29 2.03
N VAL A 30 -2.53 3.05 1.69
CA VAL A 30 -3.49 1.94 1.58
C VAL A 30 -3.08 0.75 2.43
N ALA A 31 -4.07 0.09 3.03
CA ALA A 31 -3.89 -1.16 3.77
C ALA A 31 -4.78 -2.22 3.13
N LEU A 32 -4.16 -3.19 2.45
CA LEU A 32 -4.85 -4.28 1.79
C LEU A 32 -4.64 -5.58 2.55
N ARG A 33 -5.71 -6.37 2.68
CA ARG A 33 -5.66 -7.68 3.35
C ARG A 33 -4.99 -8.75 2.50
N GLU A 34 -5.19 -8.67 1.19
CA GLU A 34 -4.61 -9.56 0.20
C GLU A 34 -3.88 -8.67 -0.81
N VAL A 35 -2.56 -8.66 -0.71
CA VAL A 35 -1.64 -7.91 -1.56
C VAL A 35 -0.34 -8.69 -1.70
N ASP A 36 0.23 -8.69 -2.89
CA ASP A 36 1.51 -9.32 -3.18
C ASP A 36 2.57 -8.26 -3.53
N PRO A 37 3.87 -8.51 -3.29
CA PRO A 37 4.93 -7.63 -3.77
C PRO A 37 4.83 -7.26 -5.25
N SER A 38 4.28 -8.12 -6.12
CA SER A 38 4.08 -7.78 -7.54
C SER A 38 3.08 -6.65 -7.80
N ASP A 39 2.25 -6.30 -6.80
CA ASP A 39 1.24 -5.25 -6.91
C ASP A 39 1.81 -3.84 -6.65
N VAL A 40 3.04 -3.73 -6.15
CA VAL A 40 3.62 -2.45 -5.70
C VAL A 40 3.68 -1.43 -6.84
N ASP A 41 4.18 -1.83 -8.01
CA ASP A 41 4.28 -0.95 -9.18
C ASP A 41 2.90 -0.45 -9.62
N ALA A 42 1.90 -1.33 -9.65
CA ALA A 42 0.54 -0.97 -10.04
C ALA A 42 -0.11 0.00 -9.04
N LEU A 43 0.20 -0.12 -7.75
CA LEU A 43 -0.26 0.80 -6.71
C LEU A 43 0.45 2.16 -6.81
N ALA A 44 1.76 2.16 -7.05
CA ALA A 44 2.55 3.39 -7.24
C ALA A 44 2.08 4.16 -8.48
N ASP A 45 1.91 3.47 -9.62
CA ASP A 45 1.37 4.05 -10.86
C ASP A 45 -0.04 4.63 -10.69
N ALA A 46 -0.83 4.07 -9.76
CA ALA A 46 -2.14 4.59 -9.42
C ALA A 46 -2.09 5.85 -8.56
N GLY A 47 -0.94 6.20 -7.99
CA GLY A 47 -0.74 7.36 -7.11
C GLY A 47 -0.77 7.03 -5.61
N VAL A 48 -0.50 5.79 -5.21
CA VAL A 48 -0.29 5.43 -3.80
C VAL A 48 1.12 5.83 -3.37
N ASP A 49 1.22 6.60 -2.29
CA ASP A 49 2.49 6.99 -1.68
C ASP A 49 3.00 5.98 -0.66
N GLU A 50 2.08 5.24 -0.01
CA GLU A 50 2.43 4.31 1.06
C GLU A 50 1.54 3.04 1.02
N LEU A 51 2.20 1.88 1.01
CA LEU A 51 1.55 0.59 1.24
C LEU A 51 1.80 0.14 2.68
N VAL A 52 0.72 0.02 3.45
CA VAL A 52 0.74 -0.47 4.84
C VAL A 52 0.44 -1.97 4.85
N LEU A 53 1.41 -2.75 5.31
CA LEU A 53 1.27 -4.19 5.47
C LEU A 53 0.52 -4.51 6.77
N VAL A 54 -0.60 -5.23 6.64
CA VAL A 54 -1.39 -5.70 7.79
C VAL A 54 -1.25 -7.21 7.89
N GLU A 55 -0.40 -7.65 8.81
CA GLU A 55 -0.07 -9.06 9.00
C GLU A 55 -0.34 -9.47 10.46
N SER A 56 -0.66 -10.75 10.66
CA SER A 56 -0.80 -11.31 12.01
C SER A 56 0.56 -11.81 12.50
N PRO A 57 1.08 -11.31 13.63
CA PRO A 57 2.33 -11.83 14.18
C PRO A 57 2.15 -13.28 14.67
N PRO A 58 3.25 -14.04 14.81
CA PRO A 58 3.22 -15.37 15.38
C PRO A 58 2.69 -15.34 16.83
N GLY A 59 2.17 -16.50 17.27
CA GLY A 59 1.65 -16.65 18.63
C GLY A 59 2.74 -16.64 19.71
N ASP A 60 3.97 -17.00 19.36
CA ASP A 60 5.15 -16.87 20.23
C ASP A 60 5.86 -15.53 19.98
N PRO A 61 5.93 -14.64 20.98
CA PRO A 61 6.69 -13.38 20.88
C PRO A 61 8.18 -13.59 20.54
N GLY A 62 8.77 -14.74 20.89
CA GLY A 62 10.16 -15.07 20.56
C GLY A 62 10.42 -15.16 19.06
N GLU A 63 9.39 -15.43 18.25
CA GLU A 63 9.48 -15.56 16.80
C GLU A 63 9.31 -14.21 16.06
N ALA A 64 8.99 -13.12 16.79
CA ALA A 64 8.65 -11.84 16.17
C ALA A 64 9.80 -11.26 15.33
N ALA A 65 11.05 -11.40 15.77
CA ALA A 65 12.21 -10.89 15.04
C ALA A 65 12.40 -11.61 13.69
N ASP A 66 12.29 -12.93 13.70
CA ASP A 66 12.42 -13.75 12.48
C ASP A 66 11.24 -13.52 11.53
N TRP A 67 10.03 -13.33 12.08
CA TRP A 67 8.85 -12.97 11.31
C TRP A 67 9.02 -11.62 10.60
N VAL A 68 9.43 -10.56 11.31
CA VAL A 68 9.72 -9.25 10.69
C VAL A 68 10.82 -9.37 9.63
N ALA A 69 11.89 -10.11 9.90
CA ALA A 69 12.96 -10.34 8.93
C ALA A 69 12.45 -11.09 7.68
N SER A 70 11.49 -12.00 7.84
CA SER A 70 10.86 -12.71 6.71
C SER A 70 10.00 -11.78 5.86
N LEU A 71 9.24 -10.87 6.48
CA LEU A 71 8.48 -9.84 5.79
C LEU A 71 9.42 -8.91 5.02
N ALA A 72 10.49 -8.42 5.66
CA ALA A 72 11.48 -7.58 5.00
C ALA A 72 12.09 -8.28 3.76
N ARG A 73 12.50 -9.55 3.89
CA ARG A 73 13.04 -10.32 2.74
C ARG A 73 12.04 -10.47 1.59
N ARG A 74 10.75 -10.57 1.89
CA ARG A 74 9.68 -10.68 0.88
C ARG A 74 9.41 -9.33 0.19
N TRP A 75 9.36 -8.25 0.96
CA TRP A 75 8.83 -6.96 0.50
C TRP A 75 9.89 -5.97 0.02
N MET A 76 11.09 -5.98 0.61
CA MET A 76 12.16 -5.04 0.25
C MET A 76 12.55 -5.07 -1.25
N PRO A 77 12.57 -6.22 -1.94
CA PRO A 77 12.88 -6.24 -3.38
C PRO A 77 11.86 -5.49 -4.25
N ALA A 78 10.64 -5.26 -3.77
CA ALA A 78 9.57 -4.59 -4.52
C ALA A 78 9.45 -3.09 -4.21
N VAL A 79 10.13 -2.58 -3.19
CA VAL A 79 10.07 -1.16 -2.76
C VAL A 79 11.41 -0.44 -2.92
N GLY A 80 12.40 -1.09 -3.55
CA GLY A 80 13.79 -0.64 -3.68
C GLY A 80 14.16 -0.18 -5.07
#